data_AF-A0A0J1M242-F1
#
_entry.id   AF-A0A0J1M242-F1
#
_cell.length_a   1.000
_cell.length_b   1.000
_cell.length_c   1.000
_cell.angle_alpha   90.00
_cell.angle_beta   90.00
_cell.angle_gamma   90.00
#
_symmetry.space_group_name_H-M   'P 1'
#
loop_
_entity.id
_entity.type
_entity.pdbx_description
1 polymer ?
#
loop_
_entity_poly.entity_id
_entity_poly.type
_entity_poly.pdbx_seq_one_letter_code
_entity_poly.pdbx_strand_id
1 'polypeptide(L)' 'DLISERVKSGLAVAKARGKRLGRQAGVRPKSDRLLPKVVAMRAEGRSYRWIARELGISKNTVADIVQRHRANA' A
#
# COMPACT_ATOMS: atom_id res chain seq x y z
N ASP A 1 11.11 29.70 14.52
CA ASP A 1 11.84 29.58 13.25
C ASP A 1 10.89 29.89 12.09
N LEU A 2 11.19 30.94 11.34
CA LEU A 2 10.33 31.56 10.32
C LEU A 2 9.94 30.56 9.20
N ILE A 3 10.83 29.61 8.90
CA ILE A 3 10.60 28.60 7.86
C ILE A 3 9.48 27.65 8.28
N SER A 4 9.50 27.20 9.54
CA SER A 4 8.49 26.28 10.07
C SER A 4 7.09 26.89 10.05
N GLU A 5 6.96 28.20 10.33
CA GLU A 5 5.68 28.90 10.29
C GLU A 5 5.13 29.01 8.86
N ARG A 6 6.00 29.33 7.90
CA ARG A 6 5.63 29.39 6.47
C ARG A 6 5.22 28.04 5.91
N VAL A 7 5.90 26.95 6.29
CA VAL A 7 5.54 25.59 5.86
C VAL A 7 4.16 25.21 6.39
N LYS A 8 3.90 25.46 7.69
CA LYS A 8 2.61 25.15 8.32
C LYS A 8 1.47 25.97 7.72
N SER A 9 1.67 27.27 7.47
CA SER A 9 0.65 28.13 6.86
C SER A 9 0.33 27.70 5.43
N GLY A 10 1.34 27.38 4.62
CA GLY A 10 1.14 26.86 3.26
C GLY A 10 0.39 25.52 3.23
N LEU A 11 0.73 24.60 4.13
CA LEU A 11 0.03 23.31 4.27
C LEU A 11 -1.44 23.50 4.68
N ALA A 12 -1.73 24.45 5.57
CA ALA A 12 -3.09 24.77 5.98
C ALA A 12 -3.93 25.28 4.80
N VAL A 13 -3.39 26.20 3.99
CA VAL A 13 -4.05 26.70 2.78
C VAL A 13 -4.30 25.57 1.77
N ALA A 14 -3.32 24.69 1.56
CA ALA A 14 -3.49 23.54 0.66
C ALA A 14 -4.59 22.58 1.15
N LYS A 15 -4.65 22.32 2.46
CA LYS A 15 -5.71 21.49 3.06
C LYS A 15 -7.08 22.15 2.94
N ALA A 16 -7.18 23.47 3.15
CA ALA A 16 -8.42 24.23 2.99
C ALA A 16 -8.94 24.23 1.54
N ARG A 17 -8.03 24.21 0.56
CA ARG A 17 -8.36 24.03 -0.87
C ARG A 17 -8.74 22.58 -1.24
N GLY A 18 -8.86 21.67 -0.26
CA GLY A 18 -9.29 20.29 -0.46
C GLY A 18 -8.19 19.32 -0.91
N LYS A 19 -6.91 19.73 -0.91
CA LYS A 19 -5.81 18.83 -1.28
C LYS A 19 -5.66 17.73 -0.23
N ARG A 20 -5.83 16.47 -0.65
CA ARG A 20 -5.57 15.31 0.21
C ARG A 20 -4.07 15.06 0.31
N LEU A 21 -3.53 15.24 1.51
CA LEU A 21 -2.12 15.03 1.81
C LEU A 21 -1.88 13.59 2.29
N GLY A 22 -0.65 13.11 2.12
CA GLY A 22 -0.26 11.77 2.57
C GLY A 22 -0.75 10.62 1.69
N ARG A 23 -0.53 9.40 2.18
CA ARG A 23 -0.89 8.16 1.49
C ARG A 23 -2.41 7.98 1.46
N GLN A 24 -2.98 7.81 0.27
CA GLN A 24 -4.41 7.56 0.13
C GLN A 24 -4.76 6.13 0.56
N ALA A 25 -5.73 6.01 1.47
CA ALA A 25 -6.29 4.71 1.84
C ALA A 25 -6.95 4.07 0.62
N GLY A 26 -6.85 2.74 0.49
CA GLY A 26 -7.42 1.98 -0.63
C GLY A 26 -6.59 1.99 -1.92
N VAL A 27 -5.77 3.01 -2.17
CA VAL A 27 -4.90 3.06 -3.36
C VAL A 27 -3.67 2.17 -3.16
N ARG A 28 -3.55 1.08 -3.94
CA ARG A 28 -2.51 0.06 -3.76
C ARG A 28 -1.87 -0.41 -5.09
N PRO A 29 -1.23 0.50 -5.85
CA PRO A 29 -0.75 0.18 -7.20
C PRO A 29 0.24 -0.99 -7.27
N LYS A 30 1.16 -1.12 -6.29
CA LYS A 30 2.11 -2.25 -6.25
C LYS A 30 1.42 -3.57 -5.87
N SER A 31 0.58 -3.55 -4.83
CA SER A 31 -0.07 -4.76 -4.35
C SER A 31 -1.07 -5.32 -5.35
N ASP A 32 -1.84 -4.44 -6.01
CA ASP A 32 -2.85 -4.88 -6.98
C ASP A 32 -2.20 -5.41 -8.26
N ARG A 33 -1.07 -4.82 -8.70
CA ARG A 33 -0.26 -5.36 -9.80
C ARG A 33 0.33 -6.75 -9.48
N LEU A 34 0.71 -6.99 -8.23
CA LEU A 34 1.31 -8.25 -7.80
C LEU A 34 0.28 -9.33 -7.44
N LEU A 35 -1.02 -8.98 -7.37
CA LEU A 35 -2.07 -9.89 -6.94
C LEU A 35 -2.09 -11.21 -7.73
N PRO A 36 -2.04 -11.23 -9.07
CA PRO A 36 -2.07 -12.49 -9.83
C PRO A 36 -0.90 -13.42 -9.49
N LYS A 37 0.30 -12.83 -9.31
CA LYS A 37 1.52 -13.59 -8.98
C LYS A 37 1.46 -14.17 -7.56
N VAL A 38 0.97 -13.38 -6.60
CA VAL A 38 0.80 -13.84 -5.22
C VAL A 38 -0.20 -14.99 -5.13
N VAL A 39 -1.32 -14.90 -5.85
CA VAL A 39 -2.35 -15.93 -5.88
C VAL A 39 -1.81 -17.22 -6.51
N ALA A 40 -1.11 -17.12 -7.66
CA ALA A 40 -0.50 -18.26 -8.32
C ALA A 40 0.52 -18.98 -7.42
N MET A 41 1.49 -18.25 -6.86
CA MET A 41 2.48 -18.83 -5.94
C MET A 41 1.84 -19.42 -4.68
N ARG A 42 0.71 -18.84 -4.21
CA ARG A 42 0.00 -19.41 -3.08
C ARG A 42 -0.70 -20.73 -3.44
N ALA A 43 -1.26 -20.83 -4.65
CA ALA A 43 -1.83 -22.07 -5.16
C ALA A 43 -0.77 -23.18 -5.32
N GLU A 44 0.46 -22.82 -5.68
CA GLU A 44 1.63 -23.72 -5.70
C GLU A 44 2.11 -24.15 -4.28
N GLY A 45 1.46 -23.70 -3.21
CA GLY A 45 1.81 -24.06 -1.84
C GLY A 45 2.97 -23.27 -1.24
N ARG A 46 3.45 -22.20 -1.90
CA ARG A 46 4.54 -21.36 -1.35
C ARG A 46 4.11 -20.67 -0.06
N SER A 47 5.07 -20.53 0.86
CA SER A 47 4.84 -19.85 2.14
C SER A 47 4.84 -18.32 1.98
N TYR A 48 4.15 -17.60 2.87
CA TYR A 48 4.03 -16.15 2.76
C TYR A 48 5.38 -15.44 2.86
N ARG A 49 6.29 -15.95 3.69
CA ARG A 49 7.66 -15.39 3.83
C ARG A 49 8.51 -15.63 2.58
N TRP A 50 8.30 -16.76 1.90
CA TRP A 50 8.99 -17.04 0.64
C TRP A 50 8.52 -16.07 -0.46
N ILE A 51 7.19 -15.96 -0.66
CA ILE A 51 6.60 -15.03 -1.65
C ILE A 51 7.02 -13.58 -1.38
N ALA A 52 7.06 -13.18 -0.11
CA ALA A 52 7.48 -11.84 0.29
C ALA A 52 8.93 -11.53 -0.12
N ARG A 53 9.84 -12.49 0.10
CA ARG A 53 11.24 -12.37 -0.31
C ARG A 53 11.38 -12.31 -1.83
N GLU A 54 10.70 -13.22 -2.53
CA GLU A 54 10.73 -13.30 -3.99
C GLU A 54 10.22 -12.01 -4.67
N LEU A 55 9.12 -11.44 -4.17
CA LEU A 55 8.49 -10.27 -4.77
C LEU A 55 8.98 -8.92 -4.22
N GLY A 56 9.94 -8.93 -3.28
CA GLY A 56 10.45 -7.70 -2.64
C GLY A 56 9.34 -6.89 -1.96
N ILE A 57 8.45 -7.55 -1.23
CA ILE A 57 7.37 -6.94 -0.44
C ILE A 57 7.34 -7.51 0.97
N SER A 58 6.67 -6.81 1.89
CA SER A 58 6.54 -7.32 3.26
C SER A 58 5.63 -8.57 3.31
N LYS A 59 5.88 -9.47 4.28
CA LYS A 59 4.96 -10.59 4.59
C LYS A 59 3.53 -10.13 4.83
N ASN A 60 3.36 -8.95 5.43
CA ASN A 60 2.05 -8.38 5.73
C ASN A 60 1.34 -7.91 4.45
N THR A 61 2.08 -7.41 3.47
CA THR A 61 1.53 -7.08 2.14
C THR A 61 1.02 -8.34 1.44
N VAL A 62 1.75 -9.45 1.51
CA VAL A 62 1.29 -10.74 0.97
C VAL A 62 0.01 -11.20 1.68
N ALA A 63 -0.01 -11.15 3.00
CA ALA A 63 -1.19 -11.55 3.78
C ALA A 63 -2.42 -10.68 3.46
N ASP A 64 -2.25 -9.36 3.35
CA ASP A 64 -3.33 -8.43 2.97
C ASP A 64 -3.86 -8.72 1.55
N ILE A 65 -2.97 -8.99 0.58
CA ILE A 65 -3.37 -9.38 -0.77
C ILE A 65 -4.21 -10.66 -0.75
N VAL A 66 -3.76 -11.70 -0.04
CA VAL A 66 -4.47 -12.99 0.02
C VAL A 66 -5.82 -12.84 0.74
N GLN A 67 -5.86 -12.10 1.86
CA GLN A 67 -7.11 -11.86 2.59
C GLN A 67 -8.13 -11.12 1.72
N ARG A 68 -7.71 -10.07 1.01
CA ARG A 68 -8.58 -9.32 0.11
C ARG A 68 -9.05 -10.16 -1.07
N HIS A 69 -8.17 -10.96 -1.65
CA HIS A 69 -8.54 -11.84 -2.75
C HIS A 69 -9.62 -12.83 -2.33
N ARG A 70 -9.52 -13.41 -1.13
CA ARG A 70 -10.54 -14.30 -0.56
C ARG A 70 -11.85 -13.61 -0.22
N ALA A 71 -11.82 -12.34 0.18
CA ALA A 71 -13.02 -11.58 0.49
C ALA A 71 -13.78 -11.13 -0.77
N ASN A 72 -13.10 -11.07 -1.91
CA ASN A 72 -13.66 -10.62 -3.19
C ASN A 72 -13.92 -11.77 -4.19
N ALA A 73 -13.56 -13.01 -3.82
CA ALA A 73 -13.80 -14.22 -4.61
C ALA A 73 -15.08 -14.90 -4.11
#